data_AF-A0A7S3MB85-F1
#
_entry.id   AF-A0A7S3MB85-F1
#
_cell.length_a   1.000
_cell.length_b   1.000
_cell.length_c   1.000
_cell.angle_alpha   90.00
_cell.angle_beta   90.00
_cell.angle_gamma   90.00
#
_symmetry.space_group_name_H-M   'P 1'
#
loop_
_entity.id
_entity.type
_entity.pdbx_description
1 polymer ?
#
loop_
_entity_poly.entity_id
_entity_poly.type
_entity_poly.pdbx_seq_one_letter_code
_entity_poly.pdbx_strand_id
1 'polypeptide(L)'
;EECAMTTTAAEIQHLQQHGLYSSGNEHDACGLGFVAHIKGIKRHDIVTQALKILENIDHRGAVGADPLMGDGAGILIQIPDALYREEMVKQGVTLPAAGEYGVGMIFLPKEHASRLACEQEMERAIKAEGQVLLGWRDVPVNVDMPMSPTVRKKEPILRQVFIGRGNDVIV
;
A
#
# COMPACT_ATOMS: atom_id res chain seq x y z
N GLU A 1 -37.36 -2.10 -41.42
CA GLU A 1 -38.25 -3.00 -40.65
C GLU A 1 -37.53 -3.41 -39.39
N GLU A 2 -38.03 -2.92 -38.27
CA GLU A 2 -37.43 -3.05 -36.94
C GLU A 2 -37.98 -4.33 -36.30
N CYS A 3 -37.17 -5.39 -36.26
CA CYS A 3 -37.54 -6.64 -35.60
C CYS A 3 -37.27 -6.48 -34.09
N ALA A 4 -38.29 -6.00 -33.36
CA ALA A 4 -38.27 -6.05 -31.91
C ALA A 4 -38.45 -7.52 -31.48
N MET A 5 -37.34 -8.22 -31.21
CA MET A 5 -37.38 -9.52 -30.54
C MET A 5 -37.79 -9.30 -29.08
N THR A 6 -39.04 -9.57 -28.78
CA THR A 6 -39.58 -9.56 -27.42
C THR A 6 -39.20 -10.84 -26.69
N THR A 7 -38.60 -10.71 -25.51
CA THR A 7 -38.25 -11.82 -24.63
C THR A 7 -39.50 -12.63 -24.26
N THR A 8 -39.43 -13.94 -24.42
CA THR A 8 -40.54 -14.87 -24.18
C THR A 8 -40.79 -15.07 -22.68
N ALA A 9 -42.00 -15.51 -22.32
CA ALA A 9 -42.37 -15.77 -20.93
C ALA A 9 -41.48 -16.84 -20.25
N ALA A 10 -41.00 -17.82 -21.03
CA ALA A 10 -40.08 -18.86 -20.54
C ALA A 10 -38.69 -18.29 -20.24
N GLU A 11 -38.18 -17.39 -21.10
CA GLU A 11 -36.91 -16.70 -20.87
C GLU A 11 -36.99 -15.78 -19.64
N ILE A 12 -38.10 -15.05 -19.46
CA ILE A 12 -38.33 -14.23 -18.27
C ILE A 12 -38.32 -15.08 -16.99
N GLN A 13 -39.02 -16.22 -16.99
CA GLN A 13 -39.07 -17.11 -15.83
C GLN A 13 -37.71 -17.73 -15.52
N HIS A 14 -36.97 -18.14 -16.54
CA HIS A 14 -35.61 -18.65 -16.40
C HIS A 14 -34.68 -17.61 -15.75
N LEU A 15 -34.69 -16.38 -16.26
CA LEU A 15 -33.88 -15.27 -15.75
C LEU A 15 -34.28 -14.82 -14.34
N GLN A 16 -35.57 -14.92 -13.97
CA GLN A 16 -36.01 -14.66 -12.59
C GLN A 16 -35.50 -15.71 -11.59
N GLN A 17 -35.37 -16.97 -12.03
CA GLN A 17 -34.90 -18.06 -11.19
C GLN A 17 -33.37 -18.16 -11.11
N HIS A 18 -32.66 -17.78 -12.18
CA HIS A 18 -31.22 -18.02 -12.33
C HIS A 18 -30.40 -16.71 -12.43
N GLY A 19 -31.05 -15.56 -12.56
CA GLY A 19 -30.43 -14.27 -12.80
C GLY A 19 -30.01 -14.06 -14.25
N LEU A 20 -29.66 -12.81 -14.59
CA LEU A 20 -29.03 -12.44 -15.88
C LEU A 20 -27.51 -12.67 -15.89
N TYR A 21 -26.97 -13.17 -14.77
CA TYR A 21 -25.53 -13.29 -14.57
C TYR A 21 -24.99 -14.55 -15.23
N SER A 22 -24.03 -14.40 -16.14
CA SER A 22 -23.24 -15.50 -16.69
C SER A 22 -21.92 -15.58 -15.93
N SER A 23 -21.62 -16.74 -15.34
CA SER A 23 -20.32 -17.00 -14.70
C SER A 23 -19.14 -16.90 -15.68
N GLY A 24 -19.38 -17.02 -16.99
CA GLY A 24 -18.38 -16.76 -18.02
C GLY A 24 -17.96 -15.30 -18.14
N ASN A 25 -18.69 -14.37 -17.51
CA ASN A 25 -18.35 -12.95 -17.43
C ASN A 25 -17.58 -12.59 -16.15
N GLU A 26 -17.17 -13.59 -15.34
CA GLU A 26 -16.23 -13.35 -14.24
C GLU A 26 -14.84 -13.06 -14.79
N HIS A 27 -14.43 -11.80 -14.66
CA HIS A 27 -13.08 -11.35 -14.94
C HIS A 27 -12.54 -10.70 -13.68
N ASP A 28 -11.62 -11.39 -13.01
CA ASP A 28 -10.98 -10.89 -11.81
C ASP A 28 -9.84 -9.93 -12.19
N ALA A 29 -10.07 -8.64 -11.96
CA ALA A 29 -9.24 -7.53 -12.49
C ALA A 29 -8.05 -7.15 -11.60
N CYS A 30 -7.60 -8.03 -10.71
CA CYS A 30 -6.46 -7.75 -9.82
C CYS A 30 -5.43 -8.89 -9.83
N GLY A 31 -4.17 -8.55 -10.13
CA GLY A 31 -3.05 -9.47 -9.98
C GLY A 31 -2.49 -9.48 -8.56
N LEU A 32 -2.23 -10.67 -8.01
CA LEU A 32 -1.52 -10.87 -6.75
C LEU A 32 -0.41 -11.91 -6.96
N GLY A 33 0.71 -11.73 -6.30
CA GLY A 33 1.74 -12.75 -6.18
C GLY A 33 2.53 -12.60 -4.89
N PHE A 34 3.30 -13.63 -4.54
CA PHE A 34 4.20 -13.60 -3.39
C PHE A 34 5.50 -14.33 -3.74
N VAL A 35 6.56 -13.98 -3.03
CA VAL A 35 7.86 -14.63 -3.11
C VAL A 35 8.34 -14.87 -1.68
N ALA A 36 8.84 -16.07 -1.42
CA ALA A 36 9.39 -16.42 -0.13
C ALA A 36 10.69 -17.21 -0.29
N HIS A 37 11.67 -16.93 0.56
CA HIS A 37 12.85 -17.76 0.66
C HIS A 37 12.56 -18.97 1.56
N ILE A 38 12.59 -20.19 1.02
CA ILE A 38 12.16 -21.42 1.72
C ILE A 38 12.90 -21.62 3.06
N LYS A 39 14.18 -21.25 3.13
CA LYS A 39 14.97 -21.34 4.37
C LYS A 39 14.85 -20.12 5.31
N GLY A 40 13.97 -19.18 5.02
CA GLY A 40 13.77 -17.96 5.82
C GLY A 40 14.93 -16.95 5.81
N ILE A 41 15.86 -17.05 4.85
CA ILE A 41 17.02 -16.16 4.76
C ILE A 41 16.58 -14.83 4.12
N LYS A 42 16.84 -13.72 4.82
CA LYS A 42 16.60 -12.36 4.30
C LYS A 42 17.52 -12.08 3.12
N ARG A 43 16.97 -11.74 1.96
CA ARG A 43 17.72 -11.40 0.76
C ARG A 43 17.01 -10.33 -0.07
N HIS A 44 17.79 -9.49 -0.74
CA HIS A 44 17.26 -8.40 -1.58
C HIS A 44 16.66 -8.91 -2.91
N ASP A 45 17.14 -10.05 -3.41
CA ASP A 45 16.59 -10.67 -4.63
C ASP A 45 15.09 -11.01 -4.52
N ILE A 46 14.59 -11.31 -3.31
CA ILE A 46 13.15 -11.48 -3.03
C ILE A 46 12.37 -10.19 -3.39
N VAL A 47 12.91 -9.02 -3.04
CA VAL A 47 12.29 -7.72 -3.35
C VAL A 47 12.31 -7.50 -4.86
N THR A 48 13.45 -7.75 -5.51
CA THR A 48 13.57 -7.65 -6.97
C THR A 48 12.58 -8.58 -7.70
N GLN A 49 12.40 -9.80 -7.20
CA GLN A 49 11.42 -10.75 -7.76
C GLN A 49 9.98 -10.28 -7.54
N ALA A 50 9.65 -9.72 -6.37
CA ALA A 50 8.32 -9.14 -6.11
C ALA A 50 8.01 -7.96 -7.04
N LEU A 51 8.98 -7.08 -7.28
CA LEU A 51 8.84 -6.01 -8.28
C LEU A 51 8.66 -6.56 -9.69
N LYS A 52 9.37 -7.65 -10.04
CA LYS A 52 9.20 -8.30 -11.34
C LYS A 52 7.81 -8.92 -11.53
N ILE A 53 7.21 -9.42 -10.45
CA ILE A 53 5.80 -9.86 -10.47
C ILE A 53 4.88 -8.69 -10.81
N LEU A 54 5.06 -7.52 -10.16
CA LEU A 54 4.26 -6.33 -10.44
C LEU A 54 4.37 -5.89 -11.92
N GLU A 55 5.58 -5.88 -12.48
CA GLU A 55 5.78 -5.60 -13.92
C GLU A 55 5.03 -6.59 -14.82
N ASN A 56 5.01 -7.88 -14.44
CA ASN A 56 4.40 -8.92 -15.26
C ASN A 56 2.87 -8.95 -15.16
N ILE A 57 2.27 -8.39 -14.09
CA ILE A 57 0.81 -8.33 -13.91
C ILE A 57 0.22 -6.98 -14.34
N ASP A 58 1.01 -6.09 -14.92
CA ASP A 58 0.57 -4.77 -15.42
C ASP A 58 -0.62 -4.88 -16.40
N HIS A 59 -0.64 -5.94 -17.23
CA HIS A 59 -1.75 -6.25 -18.13
C HIS A 59 -3.08 -6.57 -17.42
N ARG A 60 -3.04 -6.80 -16.11
CA ARG A 60 -4.22 -6.98 -15.24
C ARG A 60 -4.55 -5.73 -14.45
N GLY A 61 -3.75 -4.68 -14.55
CA GLY A 61 -4.03 -3.40 -13.93
C GLY A 61 -5.16 -2.69 -14.67
N ALA A 62 -6.07 -2.09 -13.91
CA ALA A 62 -6.99 -1.12 -14.47
C ALA A 62 -6.20 0.14 -14.85
N VAL A 63 -6.19 0.46 -16.15
CA VAL A 63 -5.62 1.69 -16.69
C VAL A 63 -6.78 2.59 -17.07
N GLY A 64 -6.81 3.80 -16.50
CA GLY A 64 -7.81 4.81 -16.86
C GLY A 64 -7.57 5.40 -18.24
N ALA A 65 -8.33 6.44 -18.60
CA ALA A 65 -8.10 7.18 -19.85
C ALA A 65 -6.75 7.92 -19.88
N ASP A 66 -6.13 8.14 -18.73
CA ASP A 66 -4.79 8.72 -18.59
C ASP A 66 -3.78 7.58 -18.37
N PRO A 67 -2.83 7.34 -19.30
CA PRO A 67 -1.84 6.27 -19.17
C PRO A 67 -0.85 6.48 -18.02
N LEU A 68 -0.79 7.67 -17.43
CA LEU A 68 0.01 7.97 -16.24
C LEU A 68 -0.79 7.83 -14.93
N MET A 69 -2.01 7.30 -14.99
CA MET A 69 -2.88 7.03 -13.86
C MET A 69 -3.17 5.52 -13.78
N GLY A 70 -2.60 4.87 -12.77
CA GLY A 70 -2.98 3.53 -12.37
C GLY A 70 -3.80 3.54 -11.08
N ASP A 71 -4.58 2.48 -10.86
CA ASP A 71 -5.42 2.35 -9.66
C ASP A 71 -4.61 2.07 -8.39
N GLY A 72 -3.46 1.40 -8.53
CA GLY A 72 -2.52 1.18 -7.43
C GLY A 72 -1.65 -0.04 -7.62
N ALA A 73 -0.43 0.02 -7.08
CA ALA A 73 0.49 -1.11 -7.00
C ALA A 73 1.29 -0.99 -5.69
N GLY A 74 1.73 -2.12 -5.14
CA GLY A 74 2.51 -2.13 -3.92
C GLY A 74 3.06 -3.50 -3.57
N ILE A 75 4.07 -3.50 -2.69
CA ILE A 75 4.62 -4.71 -2.08
C ILE A 75 4.57 -4.58 -0.57
N LEU A 76 4.32 -5.69 0.11
CA LEU A 76 4.48 -5.80 1.57
C LEU A 76 5.73 -6.61 1.86
N ILE A 77 6.61 -6.06 2.68
CA ILE A 77 7.86 -6.71 3.09
C ILE A 77 8.02 -6.69 4.61
N GLN A 78 8.91 -7.53 5.12
CA GLN A 78 9.37 -7.42 6.50
C GLN A 78 10.10 -6.08 6.72
N ILE A 79 10.16 -5.62 7.97
CA ILE A 79 10.91 -4.40 8.34
C ILE A 79 12.38 -4.54 7.85
N PRO A 80 12.83 -3.67 6.93
CA PRO A 80 14.21 -3.71 6.41
C PRO A 80 15.18 -3.06 7.41
N ASP A 81 15.43 -3.73 8.54
CA ASP A 81 16.19 -3.18 9.68
C ASP A 81 17.52 -2.54 9.30
N ALA A 82 18.30 -3.18 8.42
CA ALA A 82 19.59 -2.67 7.99
C ALA A 82 19.47 -1.28 7.31
N LEU A 83 18.49 -1.12 6.42
CA LEU A 83 18.21 0.16 5.75
C LEU A 83 17.80 1.22 6.77
N TYR A 84 16.84 0.90 7.64
CA TYR A 84 16.32 1.87 8.60
C TYR A 84 17.35 2.28 9.64
N ARG A 85 18.19 1.36 10.10
CA ARG A 85 19.29 1.67 11.02
C ARG A 85 20.29 2.63 10.41
N GLU A 86 20.67 2.41 9.15
CA GLU A 86 21.57 3.31 8.43
C GLU A 86 20.95 4.71 8.27
N GLU A 87 19.67 4.77 7.91
CA GLU A 87 18.95 6.02 7.65
C GLU A 87 18.65 6.84 8.91
N MET A 88 18.28 6.17 10.00
CA MET A 88 17.92 6.84 11.25
C MET A 88 19.16 7.35 12.00
N VAL A 89 20.30 6.65 11.90
CA VAL A 89 21.58 7.14 12.47
C VAL A 89 22.02 8.45 11.82
N LYS A 90 21.79 8.64 10.51
CA LYS A 90 22.04 9.92 9.82
C LYS A 90 21.25 11.10 10.42
N GLN A 91 20.14 10.80 11.10
CA GLN A 91 19.27 11.78 11.77
C GLN A 91 19.54 11.85 13.29
N GLY A 92 20.60 11.20 13.78
CA GLY A 92 20.95 11.19 15.21
C GLY A 92 20.13 10.20 16.05
N VAL A 93 19.34 9.32 15.43
CA VAL A 93 18.50 8.34 16.12
C VAL A 93 19.15 6.96 16.07
N THR A 94 19.47 6.41 17.24
CA THR A 94 19.93 5.01 17.35
C THR A 94 18.74 4.09 17.58
N LEU A 95 18.42 3.24 16.60
CA LEU A 95 17.30 2.30 16.73
C LEU A 95 17.61 1.18 17.74
N PRO A 96 16.62 0.72 18.52
CA PRO A 96 16.70 -0.51 19.31
C PRO A 96 17.04 -1.75 18.48
N ALA A 97 17.22 -2.89 19.15
CA ALA A 97 17.40 -4.17 18.46
C ALA A 97 16.20 -4.49 17.54
N ALA A 98 16.43 -5.24 16.47
CA ALA A 98 15.35 -5.67 15.59
C ALA A 98 14.30 -6.47 16.38
N GLY A 99 13.02 -6.12 16.23
CA GLY A 99 11.91 -6.66 17.04
C GLY A 99 11.55 -5.80 18.26
N GLU A 100 12.41 -4.87 18.66
CA GLU A 100 12.18 -3.94 19.78
C GLU A 100 11.66 -2.57 19.32
N TYR A 101 11.38 -2.41 18.03
CA TYR A 101 10.73 -1.24 17.46
C TYR A 101 9.78 -1.64 16.32
N GLY A 102 8.75 -0.83 16.12
CA GLY A 102 7.83 -0.85 15.00
C GLY A 102 7.98 0.37 14.10
N VAL A 103 7.45 0.27 12.88
CA VAL A 103 7.42 1.35 11.90
C VAL A 103 6.01 1.51 11.35
N GLY A 104 5.45 2.72 11.43
CA GLY A 104 4.21 3.09 10.77
C GLY A 104 4.47 3.81 9.45
N MET A 105 3.88 3.36 8.35
CA MET A 105 3.91 4.05 7.05
C MET A 105 2.67 4.95 6.94
N ILE A 106 2.85 6.27 6.98
CA ILE A 106 1.74 7.23 7.14
C ILE A 106 1.61 8.11 5.90
N PHE A 107 0.37 8.25 5.43
CA PHE A 107 0.00 9.14 4.33
C PHE A 107 -0.56 10.43 4.94
N LEU A 108 0.20 11.52 4.83
CA LEU A 108 -0.11 12.79 5.48
C LEU A 108 -0.62 13.85 4.48
N PRO A 109 -1.41 14.83 4.95
CA PRO A 109 -1.80 15.98 4.13
C PRO A 109 -0.61 16.76 3.56
N LYS A 110 -0.80 17.37 2.39
CA LYS A 110 0.18 18.30 1.80
C LYS A 110 0.26 19.62 2.57
N GLU A 111 -0.90 20.13 3.00
CA GLU A 111 -1.01 21.37 3.75
C GLU A 111 -0.30 21.22 5.10
N HIS A 112 0.56 22.19 5.42
CA HIS A 112 1.55 22.06 6.48
C HIS A 112 0.91 22.01 7.88
N ALA A 113 -0.08 22.85 8.17
CA ALA A 113 -0.73 22.87 9.47
C ALA A 113 -1.52 21.59 9.73
N SER A 114 -2.24 21.09 8.72
CA SER A 114 -2.97 19.82 8.76
C SER A 114 -2.02 18.64 8.97
N ARG A 115 -0.87 18.64 8.27
CA ARG A 115 0.16 17.62 8.47
C ARG A 115 0.69 17.63 9.90
N LEU A 116 1.03 18.80 10.42
CA LEU A 116 1.54 18.94 11.78
C LEU A 116 0.51 18.48 12.82
N ALA A 117 -0.77 18.80 12.61
CA ALA A 117 -1.85 18.32 13.48
C ALA A 117 -1.94 16.79 13.46
N CYS A 118 -1.90 16.15 12.28
CA CYS A 118 -1.89 14.68 12.18
C CYS A 118 -0.68 14.04 12.88
N GLU A 119 0.52 14.62 12.71
CA GLU A 119 1.73 14.14 13.38
C GLU A 119 1.60 14.26 14.91
N GLN A 120 1.13 15.40 15.41
CA GLN A 120 0.93 15.61 16.85
C GLN A 120 -0.10 14.65 17.46
N GLU A 121 -1.19 14.35 16.74
CA GLU A 121 -2.17 13.36 17.21
C GLU A 121 -1.59 11.94 17.23
N MET A 122 -0.75 11.58 16.24
CA MET A 122 -0.02 10.30 16.26
C MET A 122 0.94 10.22 17.44
N GLU A 123 1.72 11.27 17.70
CA GLU A 123 2.65 11.31 18.84
C GLU A 123 1.92 11.24 20.19
N ARG A 124 0.76 11.91 20.29
CA ARG A 124 -0.10 11.82 21.48
C ARG A 124 -0.61 10.39 21.69
N ALA A 125 -1.06 9.73 20.63
CA ALA A 125 -1.52 8.34 20.70
C ALA A 125 -0.40 7.38 21.11
N ILE A 126 0.78 7.49 20.49
CA ILE A 126 1.97 6.68 20.84
C ILE A 126 2.28 6.80 22.34
N LYS A 127 2.27 8.03 22.86
CA LYS A 127 2.52 8.28 24.28
C LYS A 127 1.40 7.75 25.18
N ALA A 128 0.14 7.88 24.77
CA ALA A 128 -1.02 7.39 25.52
C ALA A 128 -1.00 5.86 25.66
N GLU A 129 -0.51 5.16 24.63
CA GLU A 129 -0.31 3.70 24.62
C GLU A 129 1.01 3.25 25.30
N GLY A 130 1.69 4.14 26.04
CA GLY A 130 2.91 3.82 26.78
C GLY A 130 4.14 3.54 25.92
N GLN A 131 4.08 3.75 24.61
CA GLN A 131 5.16 3.48 23.68
C GLN A 131 6.14 4.66 23.56
N VAL A 132 7.32 4.40 22.99
CA VAL A 132 8.38 5.41 22.85
C VAL A 132 8.46 5.92 21.42
N LEU A 133 8.20 7.21 21.19
CA LEU A 133 8.47 7.82 19.90
C LEU A 133 9.99 7.93 19.68
N LEU A 134 10.52 7.26 18.66
CA LEU A 134 11.94 7.32 18.30
C LEU A 134 12.23 8.43 17.29
N GLY A 135 11.26 8.72 16.41
CA GLY A 135 11.36 9.81 15.45
C GLY A 135 10.55 9.55 14.18
N TRP A 136 10.62 10.53 13.28
CA TRP A 136 10.00 10.50 11.97
C TRP A 136 11.05 10.47 10.87
N ARG A 137 10.74 9.80 9.76
CA ARG A 137 11.57 9.75 8.56
C ARG A 137 10.72 10.11 7.35
N ASP A 138 11.21 11.02 6.53
CA ASP A 138 10.61 11.26 5.22
C ASP A 138 10.92 10.10 4.27
N VAL A 139 9.91 9.60 3.58
CA VAL A 139 10.09 8.51 2.62
C VAL A 139 10.67 9.10 1.33
N PRO A 140 11.84 8.64 0.86
CA PRO A 140 12.37 9.09 -0.42
C PRO A 140 11.43 8.71 -1.55
N VAL A 141 10.97 9.71 -2.31
CA VAL A 141 10.15 9.54 -3.50
C VAL A 141 10.80 10.27 -4.67
N ASN A 142 10.67 9.72 -5.87
CA ASN A 142 11.12 10.39 -7.08
C ASN A 142 10.05 11.38 -7.56
N VAL A 143 10.21 12.65 -7.18
CA VAL A 143 9.26 13.71 -7.55
C VAL A 143 9.25 14.01 -9.06
N ASP A 144 10.35 13.73 -9.75
CA ASP A 144 10.53 13.96 -11.19
C ASP A 144 9.91 12.85 -12.06
N MET A 145 9.45 11.75 -11.44
CA MET A 145 8.79 10.67 -12.16
C MET A 145 7.54 11.18 -12.89
N PRO A 146 7.35 10.87 -14.19
CA PRO A 146 6.12 11.22 -14.91
C PRO A 146 4.89 10.64 -14.19
N MET A 147 3.91 11.50 -13.91
CA MET A 147 2.69 11.14 -13.19
C MET A 147 1.56 12.04 -13.65
N SER A 148 0.35 11.48 -13.77
CA SER A 148 -0.85 12.24 -14.09
C SER A 148 -0.98 13.47 -13.19
N PRO A 149 -1.28 14.67 -13.73
CA PRO A 149 -1.53 15.87 -12.92
C PRO A 149 -2.63 15.67 -11.87
N THR A 150 -3.64 14.86 -12.17
CA THR A 150 -4.73 14.54 -11.26
C THR A 150 -4.26 13.70 -10.08
N VAL A 151 -3.40 12.71 -10.33
CA VAL A 151 -2.80 11.88 -9.28
C VAL A 151 -1.85 12.72 -8.44
N ARG A 152 -0.97 13.51 -9.09
CA ARG A 152 -0.04 14.39 -8.40
C ARG A 152 -0.74 15.38 -7.48
N LYS A 153 -1.90 15.91 -7.86
CA LYS A 153 -2.69 16.79 -6.98
C LYS A 153 -3.13 16.09 -5.67
N LYS A 154 -3.41 14.79 -5.73
CA LYS A 154 -3.90 13.97 -4.61
C LYS A 154 -2.80 13.21 -3.86
N GLU A 155 -1.57 13.16 -4.39
CA GLU A 155 -0.47 12.43 -3.74
C GLU A 155 -0.29 12.93 -2.29
N PRO A 156 -0.15 12.05 -1.30
CA PRO A 156 0.11 12.46 0.08
C PRO A 156 1.60 12.79 0.30
N ILE A 157 1.91 13.40 1.43
CA ILE A 157 3.28 13.39 1.97
C ILE A 157 3.48 12.06 2.69
N LEU A 158 4.49 11.29 2.26
CA LEU A 158 4.79 9.98 2.82
C LEU A 158 5.84 10.11 3.91
N ARG A 159 5.48 9.76 5.15
CA ARG A 159 6.42 9.70 6.28
C ARG A 159 6.31 8.38 7.00
N GLN A 160 7.39 7.99 7.64
CA GLN A 160 7.46 6.83 8.51
C GLN A 160 7.66 7.28 9.95
N VAL A 161 6.86 6.76 10.87
CA VAL A 161 7.04 6.95 12.32
C VAL A 161 7.70 5.72 12.91
N PHE A 162 8.75 5.93 13.71
CA PHE A 162 9.48 4.87 14.40
C PHE A 162 9.09 4.86 15.87
N ILE A 163 8.65 3.69 16.34
CA ILE A 163 8.08 3.51 17.68
C ILE A 163 8.86 2.41 18.38
N GLY A 164 9.54 2.74 19.47
CA GLY A 164 10.20 1.78 20.35
C GLY A 164 9.22 1.15 21.31
N ARG A 165 9.53 -0.08 21.72
CA ARG A 165 8.75 -0.82 22.72
C ARG A 165 8.63 -0.03 24.04
N GLY A 166 7.41 0.08 24.55
CA GLY A 166 7.10 0.64 25.86
C GLY A 166 7.62 -0.22 27.02
N ASN A 167 7.81 0.39 28.18
CA ASN A 167 8.40 -0.27 29.36
C ASN A 167 7.48 -1.31 30.01
N ASP A 168 6.19 -1.29 29.68
CA ASP A 168 5.12 -2.13 30.21
C ASP A 168 4.88 -3.41 29.39
N VAL A 169 5.57 -3.58 28.25
CA VAL A 169 5.48 -4.77 27.41
C VAL A 169 6.40 -5.86 27.93
N ILE A 170 5.85 -6.86 28.62
CA ILE A 170 6.55 -8.06 29.09
C ILE A 170 6.55 -9.11 27.95
N VAL A 171 7.72 -9.66 27.62
CA VAL A 171 7.91 -10.79 26.68
C VAL A 171 8.34 -12.02 27.46
#